data_AF-A0A3D5UXJ4-F1
#
_entry.id   AF-A0A3D5UXJ4-F1
#
_cell.length_a   1.000
_cell.length_b   1.000
_cell.length_c   1.000
_cell.angle_alpha   90.00
_cell.angle_beta   90.00
_cell.angle_gamma   90.00
#
_symmetry.space_group_name_H-M   'P 1'
#
loop_
_entity.id
_entity.type
_entity.pdbx_description
1 polymer ?
#
loop_
_entity_poly.entity_id
_entity_poly.type
_entity_poly.pdbx_seq_one_letter_code
_entity_poly.pdbx_strand_id
1 'polypeptide(L)'
;VTAVLGILTHCNIEMRCGPLNYVFNTPELHRWHHSKDLSEGNRNYGENLMLFDMIFGTYINPPGRRPPADIGIKYAVPEDFV
;
A
#
# COMPACT_ATOMS: atom_id res chain seq x y z
N VAL A 1 1.47 -14.12 11.44
CA VAL A 1 2.19 -13.21 10.52
C VAL A 1 1.23 -12.20 9.93
N THR A 2 0.24 -12.62 9.13
CA THR A 2 -0.81 -11.77 8.53
C THR A 2 -1.52 -10.85 9.53
N ALA A 3 -1.97 -11.37 10.68
CA ALA A 3 -2.68 -10.53 11.65
C ALA A 3 -1.85 -9.35 12.18
N VAL A 4 -0.53 -9.53 12.34
CA VAL A 4 0.35 -8.46 12.85
C VAL A 4 0.67 -7.47 11.73
N LEU A 5 1.05 -7.95 10.55
CA LEU A 5 1.41 -7.08 9.43
C LEU A 5 0.19 -6.32 8.89
N GLY A 6 -0.96 -6.98 8.74
CA GLY A 6 -2.20 -6.34 8.30
C GLY A 6 -2.70 -5.26 9.25
N ILE A 7 -2.58 -5.45 10.58
CA ILE A 7 -2.90 -4.37 11.54
C ILE A 7 -1.86 -3.25 11.43
N LEU A 8 -0.57 -3.59 11.31
CA LEU A 8 0.50 -2.61 11.22
C LEU A 8 0.36 -1.71 9.98
N THR A 9 -0.01 -2.26 8.81
CA THR A 9 -0.21 -1.49 7.58
C THR A 9 -1.39 -0.51 7.65
N HIS A 10 -2.30 -0.69 8.62
CA HIS A 10 -3.47 0.15 8.86
C HIS A 10 -3.40 0.97 10.16
N CYS A 11 -2.23 1.04 10.82
CA CYS A 11 -2.11 1.75 12.10
C CYS A 11 -2.12 3.29 12.00
N ASN A 12 -2.18 3.85 10.79
CA ASN A 12 -2.17 5.29 10.52
C ASN A 12 -0.90 6.04 10.98
N ILE A 13 0.22 5.34 11.16
CA ILE A 13 1.52 5.94 11.49
C ILE A 13 2.37 6.06 10.22
N GLU A 14 2.98 7.22 9.98
CA GLU A 14 4.00 7.39 8.94
C GLU A 14 5.27 6.64 9.38
N MET A 15 5.54 5.51 8.75
CA MET A 15 6.74 4.70 9.01
C MET A 15 7.71 4.83 7.84
N ARG A 16 9.01 4.77 8.15
CA ARG A 16 10.10 4.69 7.18
C ARG A 16 10.81 3.37 7.39
N CYS A 17 10.48 2.38 6.57
CA CYS A 17 10.90 1.00 6.81
C CYS A 17 12.16 0.60 6.03
N GLY A 18 12.62 1.46 5.11
CA GLY A 18 13.93 1.34 4.47
C GLY A 18 14.11 -0.02 3.79
N PRO A 19 15.20 -0.77 4.07
CA PRO A 19 15.45 -2.07 3.43
C PRO A 19 14.33 -3.11 3.60
N LEU A 20 13.51 -3.02 4.65
CA LEU A 20 12.40 -3.95 4.86
C LEU A 20 11.34 -3.87 3.75
N ASN A 21 11.27 -2.74 3.03
CA ASN A 21 10.38 -2.53 1.89
C ASN A 21 10.68 -3.51 0.73
N TYR A 22 11.87 -4.09 0.65
CA TYR A 22 12.18 -5.06 -0.39
C TYR A 22 11.67 -6.48 -0.09
N VAL A 23 11.20 -6.74 1.13
CA VAL A 23 10.76 -8.07 1.54
C VAL A 23 9.30 -8.08 1.95
N PHE A 24 8.89 -7.11 2.78
CA PHE A 24 7.56 -7.05 3.36
C PHE A 24 6.75 -5.88 2.79
N ASN A 25 5.42 -6.05 2.72
CA ASN A 25 4.53 -4.92 2.50
C ASN A 25 4.42 -4.12 3.80
N THR A 26 5.24 -3.07 3.91
CA THR A 26 5.29 -2.23 5.09
C THR A 26 4.18 -1.17 5.05
N PRO A 27 3.90 -0.46 6.15
CA PRO A 27 2.89 0.61 6.14
C PRO A 27 3.22 1.74 5.15
N GLU A 28 4.52 1.94 4.85
CA GLU A 28 5.00 2.88 3.84
C GLU A 28 4.56 2.45 2.43
N LEU A 29 4.71 1.17 2.10
CA LEU A 29 4.36 0.61 0.79
C LEU A 29 2.86 0.43 0.60
N HIS A 30 2.18 -0.09 1.62
CA HIS A 30 0.76 -0.39 1.58
C HIS A 30 -0.10 0.86 1.38
N ARG A 31 0.37 2.02 1.87
CA ARG A 31 -0.33 3.29 1.66
C ARG A 31 -0.39 3.72 0.19
N TRP A 32 0.61 3.35 -0.63
CA TRP A 32 0.56 3.59 -2.07
C TRP A 32 -0.55 2.79 -2.75
N HIS A 33 -0.76 1.54 -2.33
CA HIS A 33 -1.85 0.69 -2.83
C HIS A 33 -3.23 1.34 -2.60
N HIS A 34 -3.40 2.05 -1.48
CA HIS A 34 -4.63 2.79 -1.18
C HIS A 34 -4.74 4.17 -1.86
N SER A 35 -3.82 4.53 -2.77
CA SER A 35 -3.92 5.78 -3.53
C SER A 35 -5.20 5.82 -4.36
N LYS A 36 -5.88 6.96 -4.36
CA LYS A 36 -7.01 7.23 -5.27
C LYS A 36 -6.56 7.42 -6.72
N ASP A 37 -5.28 7.72 -6.95
CA ASP A 37 -4.68 7.75 -8.28
C ASP A 37 -4.35 6.32 -8.70
N LEU A 38 -5.06 5.80 -9.70
CA LEU A 38 -4.89 4.42 -10.16
C LEU A 38 -3.49 4.13 -10.72
N SER A 39 -2.73 5.14 -11.14
CA SER A 39 -1.34 4.94 -11.58
C SER A 39 -0.41 4.54 -10.41
N GLU A 40 -0.82 4.88 -9.19
CA GLU A 40 -0.13 4.58 -7.93
C GLU A 40 -0.82 3.44 -7.17
N GLY A 41 -2.16 3.43 -7.11
CA GLY A 41 -2.96 2.46 -6.35
C GLY A 41 -2.96 1.06 -6.94
N ASN A 42 -2.83 0.92 -8.27
CA ASN A 42 -2.69 -0.37 -8.94
C ASN A 42 -1.26 -0.92 -8.83
N ARG A 43 -0.71 -0.93 -7.63
CA ARG A 43 0.67 -1.31 -7.29
C ARG A 43 0.69 -1.91 -5.88
N ASN A 44 1.80 -2.56 -5.51
CA ASN A 44 2.04 -3.12 -4.17
C ASN A 44 0.89 -4.03 -3.65
N TYR A 45 0.46 -4.99 -4.47
CA TYR A 45 -0.68 -5.87 -4.23
C TYR A 45 -0.45 -6.93 -3.12
N GLY A 46 0.79 -7.33 -2.87
CA GLY A 46 1.09 -8.35 -1.89
C GLY A 46 0.77 -7.88 -0.48
N GLU A 47 -0.02 -8.63 0.29
CA GLU A 47 -0.44 -8.19 1.63
C GLU A 47 0.68 -8.34 2.67
N ASN A 48 1.46 -9.43 2.63
CA ASN A 48 2.60 -9.63 3.54
C ASN A 48 3.96 -9.43 2.85
N LEU A 49 4.12 -9.92 1.62
CA LEU A 49 5.41 -10.01 0.91
C LEU A 49 5.38 -9.26 -0.42
N MET A 50 6.49 -8.59 -0.76
CA MET A 50 6.64 -7.88 -2.03
C MET A 50 7.08 -8.76 -3.21
N LEU A 51 7.29 -10.06 -2.97
CA LEU A 51 7.83 -10.99 -3.97
C LEU A 51 7.06 -10.95 -5.29
N PHE A 52 5.73 -11.05 -5.24
CA PHE A 52 4.92 -11.03 -6.46
C PHE A 52 4.92 -9.66 -7.13
N ASP A 53 4.92 -8.57 -6.36
CA ASP A 53 5.04 -7.24 -6.92
C ASP A 53 6.36 -6.98 -7.64
N MET A 54 7.44 -7.60 -7.17
CA MET A 54 8.73 -7.57 -7.86
C MET A 54 8.70 -8.42 -9.13
N ILE A 55 8.14 -9.64 -9.08
CA ILE A 55 8.07 -10.55 -10.23
C ILE A 55 7.20 -9.96 -11.34
N PHE A 56 6.08 -9.32 -11.00
CA PHE A 56 5.12 -8.79 -11.97
C PHE A 56 5.29 -7.29 -12.25
N GLY A 57 6.29 -6.64 -11.67
CA GLY A 57 6.63 -5.23 -11.94
C GLY A 57 5.61 -4.22 -11.38
N THR A 58 4.85 -4.61 -10.36
CA THR A 58 3.88 -3.75 -9.67
C THR A 58 4.44 -3.13 -8.39
N TYR A 59 5.70 -3.40 -8.03
CA TYR A 59 6.39 -2.73 -6.91
C TYR A 59 6.60 -1.24 -7.19
N ILE A 60 6.19 -0.36 -6.26
CA ILE A 60 6.57 1.06 -6.27
C ILE A 60 7.03 1.54 -4.90
N ASN A 61 8.10 2.34 -4.91
CA ASN A 61 8.55 3.14 -3.78
C ASN A 61 9.36 4.35 -4.29
N PRO A 62 8.69 5.40 -4.80
CA PRO A 62 9.36 6.52 -5.44
C PRO A 62 10.23 7.31 -4.45
N PRO A 63 11.54 7.49 -4.71
CA PRO A 63 12.44 8.17 -3.78
C PRO A 63 12.06 9.64 -3.62
N GLY A 64 12.09 10.14 -2.38
CA GLY A 64 11.81 11.53 -2.06
C GLY A 64 10.32 11.92 -2.13
N ARG A 65 9.42 11.01 -2.51
CA ARG A 65 7.97 11.23 -2.45
C ARG A 65 7.39 10.59 -1.20
N ARG A 66 6.53 11.33 -0.51
CA ARG A 66 5.69 10.76 0.56
C ARG A 66 4.51 10.00 -0.05
N PRO A 67 4.07 8.89 0.55
CA PRO A 67 2.82 8.24 0.15
C PRO A 67 1.60 9.17 0.30
N PRO A 68 0.49 8.90 -0.40
CA PRO A 68 -0.68 9.76 -0.38
C PRO A 68 -1.26 9.96 1.03
N ALA A 69 -1.61 11.21 1.35
CA ALA A 69 -2.30 11.54 2.59
C ALA A 69 -3.80 11.24 2.50
N ASP A 70 -4.40 11.53 1.34
CA ASP A 70 -5.79 11.18 1.02
C ASP A 70 -5.84 9.84 0.30
N ILE A 71 -6.52 8.86 0.89
CA ILE A 71 -6.52 7.46 0.47
C ILE A 71 -7.94 6.88 0.44
N GLY A 72 -8.10 5.70 -0.14
CA GLY A 72 -9.36 4.97 -0.23
C GLY A 72 -9.94 4.98 -1.64
N ILE A 73 -11.27 4.94 -1.74
CA ILE A 73 -11.97 4.92 -3.04
C ILE A 73 -12.18 6.33 -3.57
N LYS A 74 -12.02 6.50 -4.89
CA LYS A 74 -12.20 7.79 -5.58
C LYS A 74 -13.68 8.20 -5.68
N TYR A 75 -14.56 7.22 -5.83
CA TYR A 75 -15.98 7.43 -6.07
C TYR A 75 -16.78 7.15 -4.80
N ALA A 76 -17.95 7.78 -4.69
CA ALA A 76 -18.88 7.50 -3.60
C ALA A 76 -19.31 6.03 -3.65
N VAL A 77 -19.48 5.43 -2.48
CA VAL A 77 -20.15 4.13 -2.37
C VAL A 77 -21.60 4.31 -2.84
N PRO A 78 -22.13 3.44 -3.72
CA PRO A 78 -23.53 3.51 -4.14
C PRO A 78 -24.49 3.44 -2.94
N GLU A 79 -25.60 4.17 -3.00
CA GLU A 79 -26.60 4.19 -1.91
C GLU A 79 -27.27 2.83 -1.68
N ASP A 80 -27.28 1.97 -2.71
CA ASP A 80 -27.82 0.62 -2.72
C ASP A 80 -26.78 -0.46 -2.42
N PHE A 81 -25.56 -0.09 -2.00
CA PHE A 81 -24.51 -1.03 -1.60
C PHE A 81 -24.85 -1.66 -0.23
N VAL A 82 -25.33 -2.91 -0.26
CA VAL A 82 -25.63 -3.75 0.93
C VAL A 82 -24.57 -4.83 1.09
#